data_AF-A0A4R3K030-F1
#
_entry.id   AF-A0A4R3K030-F1
#
_cell.length_a   1.000
_cell.length_b   1.000
_cell.length_c   1.000
_cell.angle_alpha   90.00
_cell.angle_beta   90.00
_cell.angle_gamma   90.00
#
_symmetry.space_group_name_H-M   'P 1'
#
loop_
_entity.id
_entity.type
_entity.pdbx_description
1 polymer ?
#
loop_
_entity_poly.entity_id
_entity_poly.type
_entity_poly.pdbx_seq_one_letter_code
_entity_poly.pdbx_strand_id
1 'polypeptide(L)'
;MRVEAQIAYPEGQLTLATASALLAEGEQALAQGCNSFDLSGVEHVDSAALSLIMSWKRAAAAQGRTITFRNIPATLVSLATLYGVAEFLNA
;
A
#
# COMPACT_ATOMS: atom_id res chain seq x y z
N MET A 1 -1.30 -11.68 3.89
CA MET A 1 -1.43 -11.06 2.56
C MET A 1 -1.05 -12.08 1.50
N ARG A 2 -1.87 -12.22 0.45
CA ARG A 2 -1.55 -13.09 -0.70
C ARG A 2 -0.48 -12.43 -1.57
N VAL A 3 0.46 -13.23 -2.07
CA VAL A 3 1.52 -12.79 -3.00
C VAL A 3 1.52 -13.71 -4.22
N GLU A 4 1.46 -13.13 -5.41
CA GLU A 4 1.48 -13.86 -6.68
C GLU A 4 2.24 -13.05 -7.74
N ALA A 5 3.18 -13.68 -8.44
CA ALA A 5 3.96 -13.03 -9.52
C ALA A 5 4.58 -11.67 -9.11
N GLN A 6 5.13 -11.57 -7.88
CA GLN A 6 5.72 -10.35 -7.30
C GLN A 6 4.71 -9.22 -7.01
N ILE A 7 3.42 -9.54 -7.03
CA ILE A 7 2.32 -8.64 -6.68
C ILE A 7 1.74 -9.10 -5.34
N ALA A 8 1.63 -8.18 -4.40
CA ALA A 8 0.96 -8.40 -3.12
C ALA A 8 -0.48 -7.87 -3.16
N TYR A 9 -1.42 -8.63 -2.60
CA TYR A 9 -2.85 -8.31 -2.63
C TYR A 9 -3.36 -8.05 -1.20
N PRO A 10 -3.26 -6.81 -0.70
CA PRO A 10 -3.98 -6.41 0.50
C PRO A 10 -5.49 -6.45 0.25
N GLU A 11 -6.23 -7.00 1.20
CA GLU A 11 -7.68 -7.24 1.09
C GLU A 11 -8.40 -6.69 2.33
N GLY A 12 -9.66 -6.30 2.17
CA GLY A 12 -10.51 -5.80 3.25
C GLY A 12 -10.23 -4.34 3.60
N GLN A 13 -10.02 -4.04 4.88
CA GLN A 13 -9.92 -2.68 5.39
C GLN A 13 -8.47 -2.22 5.53
N LEU A 14 -8.13 -1.06 4.99
CA LEU A 14 -6.88 -0.32 5.28
C LEU A 14 -7.23 0.86 6.18
N THR A 15 -7.35 0.60 7.47
CA THR A 15 -7.69 1.60 8.49
C THR A 15 -6.67 1.59 9.61
N LEU A 16 -6.80 2.53 10.54
CA LEU A 16 -5.95 2.53 11.74
C LEU A 16 -5.96 1.19 12.49
N ALA A 17 -7.10 0.48 12.50
CA ALA A 17 -7.26 -0.79 13.20
C ALA A 17 -6.45 -1.93 12.56
N THR A 18 -6.23 -1.90 11.24
CA THR A 18 -5.55 -2.96 10.49
C THR A 18 -4.13 -2.58 10.07
N ALA A 19 -3.76 -1.30 10.15
CA ALA A 19 -2.52 -0.75 9.62
C ALA A 19 -1.25 -1.46 10.13
N SER A 20 -1.17 -1.76 11.44
CA SER A 20 0.03 -2.40 12.00
C SER A 20 0.24 -3.82 11.47
N ALA A 21 -0.84 -4.61 11.33
CA ALA A 21 -0.77 -5.96 10.79
C ALA A 21 -0.42 -5.94 9.30
N LEU A 22 -1.09 -5.08 8.53
CA LEU A 22 -0.83 -4.92 7.10
C LEU A 22 0.59 -4.40 6.84
N LEU A 23 1.12 -3.53 7.69
CA LEU A 23 2.51 -3.05 7.56
C LEU A 23 3.49 -4.23 7.61
N ALA A 24 3.38 -5.06 8.65
CA ALA A 24 4.25 -6.22 8.82
C ALA A 24 4.10 -7.23 7.66
N GLU A 25 2.87 -7.49 7.21
CA GLU A 25 2.61 -8.37 6.07
C GLU A 25 3.19 -7.83 4.77
N GLY A 26 3.07 -6.52 4.52
CA GLY A 26 3.63 -5.90 3.33
C GLY A 26 5.16 -5.86 3.35
N GLU A 27 5.78 -5.63 4.52
CA GLU A 27 7.25 -5.73 4.67
C GLU A 27 7.75 -7.15 4.38
N GLN A 28 7.02 -8.17 4.83
CA GLN A 28 7.33 -9.56 4.47
C GLN A 28 7.17 -9.82 2.97
N ALA A 29 6.12 -9.30 2.33
CA ALA A 29 5.93 -9.41 0.89
C ALA A 29 7.08 -8.74 0.12
N LEU A 30 7.53 -7.56 0.55
CA LEU A 30 8.69 -6.87 -0.01
C LEU A 30 9.97 -7.70 0.16
N ALA A 31 10.20 -8.28 1.34
CA ALA A 31 11.35 -9.16 1.57
C ALA A 31 11.36 -10.38 0.63
N GLN A 32 10.17 -10.87 0.23
CA GLN A 32 10.00 -11.97 -0.74
C GLN A 32 10.10 -11.55 -2.21
N GLY A 33 10.42 -10.28 -2.48
CA GLY A 33 10.65 -9.77 -3.84
C GLY A 33 9.51 -8.95 -4.43
N CYS A 34 8.38 -8.79 -3.73
CA CYS A 34 7.27 -8.00 -4.27
C CYS A 34 7.71 -6.60 -4.68
N ASN A 35 7.22 -6.16 -5.83
CA ASN A 35 7.48 -4.83 -6.39
C ASN A 35 6.18 -4.09 -6.74
N SER A 36 5.03 -4.69 -6.43
CA SER A 36 3.72 -4.10 -6.70
C SER A 36 2.72 -4.51 -5.63
N PHE A 37 1.80 -3.59 -5.30
CA PHE A 37 0.64 -3.87 -4.46
C PHE A 37 -0.62 -3.61 -5.28
N ASP A 38 -1.48 -4.62 -5.39
CA ASP A 38 -2.78 -4.50 -6.04
C ASP A 38 -3.87 -4.29 -5.00
N LEU A 39 -4.50 -3.12 -5.01
CA LEU A 39 -5.49 -2.70 -4.04
C LEU A 39 -6.93 -3.08 -4.46
N SER A 40 -7.12 -3.93 -5.47
CA SER A 40 -8.45 -4.31 -5.96
C SER A 40 -9.33 -5.00 -4.90
N GLY A 41 -8.72 -5.62 -3.89
CA GLY A 41 -9.41 -6.27 -2.78
C GLY A 41 -9.68 -5.34 -1.59
N VAL A 42 -9.30 -4.06 -1.66
CA VAL A 42 -9.50 -3.10 -0.59
C VAL A 42 -10.92 -2.53 -0.65
N GLU A 43 -11.68 -2.74 0.41
CA GLU A 43 -13.09 -2.36 0.52
C GLU A 43 -13.29 -1.03 1.26
N HIS A 44 -12.43 -0.75 2.26
CA HIS A 44 -12.55 0.44 3.10
C HIS A 44 -11.19 1.04 3.43
N VAL A 45 -11.12 2.37 3.40
CA VAL A 45 -9.89 3.14 3.67
C VAL A 45 -10.18 4.34 4.56
N ASP A 46 -9.22 4.70 5.41
CA ASP A 46 -9.16 6.00 6.10
C ASP A 46 -7.79 6.68 5.86
N SER A 47 -7.45 7.71 6.64
CA SER A 47 -6.16 8.41 6.51
C SER A 47 -4.93 7.54 6.84
N ALA A 48 -5.09 6.46 7.62
CA ALA A 48 -3.99 5.53 7.92
C ALA A 48 -3.56 4.73 6.68
N ALA A 49 -4.43 4.53 5.70
CA ALA A 49 -4.08 3.90 4.43
C ALA A 49 -2.97 4.65 3.69
N LEU A 50 -2.97 6.00 3.73
CA LEU A 50 -1.93 6.82 3.12
C LEU A 50 -0.59 6.63 3.84
N SER A 51 -0.62 6.65 5.18
CA SER A 51 0.56 6.37 6.00
C SER A 51 1.13 4.97 5.73
N LEU A 52 0.28 3.98 5.52
CA LEU A 52 0.66 2.61 5.20
C LEU A 52 1.35 2.52 3.82
N ILE A 53 0.75 3.10 2.78
CA ILE A 53 1.35 3.19 1.44
C ILE A 53 2.74 3.83 1.50
N MET A 54 2.87 4.97 2.17
CA MET A 54 4.16 5.65 2.29
C MET A 54 5.18 4.81 3.08
N SER A 55 4.73 4.05 4.08
CA SER A 55 5.58 3.16 4.86
C SER A 55 6.13 2.01 4.02
N TRP A 56 5.29 1.38 3.19
CA TRP A 56 5.77 0.37 2.24
C TRP A 56 6.71 0.96 1.18
N LYS A 57 6.46 2.19 0.68
CA LYS A 57 7.41 2.87 -0.22
C LYS A 57 8.77 3.07 0.45
N ARG A 58 8.78 3.52 1.71
CA ARG A 58 10.03 3.68 2.48
C ARG A 58 10.73 2.34 2.73
N ALA A 59 9.99 1.29 3.09
CA ALA A 59 10.54 -0.04 3.32
C ALA A 59 11.16 -0.64 2.04
N ALA A 60 10.53 -0.43 0.89
CA ALA A 60 11.08 -0.83 -0.41
C ALA A 60 12.33 0.00 -0.78
N ALA A 61 12.28 1.31 -0.58
CA ALA A 61 13.41 2.21 -0.86
C ALA A 61 14.64 1.89 0.01
N ALA A 62 14.43 1.51 1.29
CA ALA A 62 15.50 1.03 2.17
C ALA A 62 16.18 -0.25 1.65
N GLN A 63 15.50 -1.00 0.77
CA GLN A 63 16.01 -2.18 0.08
C GLN A 63 16.49 -1.87 -1.35
N GLY A 64 16.65 -0.59 -1.70
CA GLY A 64 17.07 -0.14 -3.03
C GLY A 64 16.05 -0.41 -4.15
N ARG A 65 14.77 -0.57 -3.80
CA ARG A 65 13.70 -0.94 -4.73
C ARG A 65 12.61 0.13 -4.78
N THR A 66 11.99 0.24 -5.94
CA THR A 66 10.74 1.01 -6.11
C THR A 66 9.58 0.04 -6.20
N ILE A 67 8.44 0.43 -5.64
CA ILE A 67 7.19 -0.33 -5.71
C ILE A 67 6.10 0.50 -6.37
N THR A 68 5.19 -0.19 -7.05
CA THR A 68 4.04 0.39 -7.76
C THR A 68 2.73 0.01 -7.06
N PHE A 69 1.69 0.82 -7.22
CA PHE A 69 0.35 0.52 -6.69
C PHE A 69 -0.65 0.40 -7.85
N ARG A 70 -1.47 -0.65 -7.84
CA ARG A 70 -2.50 -0.93 -8.85
C ARG A 70 -3.89 -0.85 -8.24
N ASN A 71 -4.89 -0.58 -9.06
CA ASN A 71 -6.31 -0.56 -8.68
C ASN A 71 -6.59 0.25 -7.41
N ILE A 72 -5.96 1.43 -7.30
CA ILE A 72 -6.07 2.29 -6.12
C ILE A 72 -7.54 2.74 -5.97
N PRO A 73 -8.19 2.51 -4.81
CA PRO A 73 -9.57 2.92 -4.59
C PRO A 73 -9.75 4.43 -4.76
N ALA A 74 -10.84 4.85 -5.40
CA ALA A 74 -11.13 6.26 -5.64
C ALA A 74 -11.14 7.08 -4.33
N THR A 75 -11.66 6.52 -3.25
CA THR A 75 -11.65 7.14 -1.91
C THR A 75 -10.23 7.45 -1.45
N LEU A 76 -9.26 6.57 -1.71
CA LEU A 76 -7.88 6.79 -1.32
C LEU A 76 -7.22 7.91 -2.14
N VAL A 77 -7.54 7.98 -3.44
CA VAL A 77 -7.14 9.09 -4.31
C VAL A 77 -7.73 10.42 -3.82
N SER A 78 -9.02 10.42 -3.43
CA SER A 78 -9.68 11.61 -2.86
C SER A 78 -9.02 12.06 -1.56
N LEU A 79 -8.71 11.13 -0.64
CA LEU A 79 -7.98 11.45 0.59
C LEU A 79 -6.60 12.02 0.29
N ALA A 80 -5.83 11.39 -0.60
CA ALA A 80 -4.51 11.88 -0.97
C ALA A 80 -4.56 13.28 -1.58
N THR A 81 -5.56 13.56 -2.42
CA THR A 81 -5.77 14.88 -3.01
C THR A 81 -6.13 15.92 -1.94
N LEU A 82 -7.05 15.58 -1.03
CA LEU A 82 -7.48 16.47 0.06
C LEU A 82 -6.31 16.83 0.98
N TYR A 83 -5.41 15.90 1.23
CA TYR A 83 -4.23 16.10 2.07
C TYR A 83 -3.00 16.62 1.30
N GLY A 84 -3.10 16.85 -0.01
CA GLY A 84 -1.99 17.35 -0.83
C GLY A 84 -0.80 16.39 -0.95
N VAL A 85 -1.09 15.08 -0.99
CA VAL A 85 -0.10 13.99 -1.06
C VAL A 85 -0.39 13.03 -2.23
N ALA A 86 -1.17 13.46 -3.22
CA ALA A 86 -1.56 12.62 -4.35
C ALA A 86 -0.35 12.17 -5.20
N GLU A 87 0.70 12.98 -5.27
CA GLU A 87 1.95 12.64 -5.94
C GLU A 87 2.64 11.41 -5.36
N PHE A 88 2.36 11.06 -4.08
CA PHE A 88 2.93 9.87 -3.47
C PHE A 88 2.23 8.57 -3.87
N LEU A 89 1.03 8.64 -4.46
CA LEU A 89 0.34 7.47 -5.00
C LEU A 89 0.89 7.04 -6.37
N ASN A 90 1.56 7.94 -7.08
CA ASN A 90 2.18 7.67 -8.37
C ASN A 90 3.68 7.39 -8.19
N ALA A 91 4.13 6.21 -8.60
CA ALA A 91 5.52 5.86 -8.84
C ALA A 91 5.58 4.73 -9.88
#